data_AF-F0XBH4-F1
#
_entry.id   AF-F0XBH4-F1
#
_cell.length_a   1.000
_cell.length_b   1.000
_cell.length_c   1.000
_cell.angle_alpha   90.00
_cell.angle_beta   90.00
_cell.angle_gamma   90.00
#
_symmetry.space_group_name_H-M   'P 1'
#
loop_
_entity.id
_entity.type
_entity.pdbx_description
1 polymer ?
#
loop_
_entity_poly.entity_id
_entity_poly.type
_entity_poly.pdbx_seq_one_letter_code
_entity_poly.pdbx_strand_id
1 'polypeptide(L)'
;MKIDMSASFLNSSAPLLLIAQFATAFDIPTLPLSTDASFNFELLIPLSSATTGGGDIAEVLSAAKNIKAGDFESFSLTFWELADRTKTRALEEEIAYDPINVRDSWFSAAKYFRRADFYLHGDWDDPRMNILWAEQTTAFDKAIHSLPVPGERVKIPADGFTIEGIWYAASSDTAQAQTMVLTNGYDASQEDIYHQYVAAALARGWNCFTFEGPGQGSVRRDQNIGFIPDWERAVSPVVDYLLVEKAALVDPKRLVLLGNSMGGYLAARAAAFEHRFAAIVLDGGI
;
A
#
# COMPACT_ATOMS: atom_id res chain seq x y z
N MET A 1 18.92 61.81 14.59
CA MET A 1 18.20 62.11 13.33
C MET A 1 18.89 61.34 12.22
N LYS A 2 18.11 60.60 11.41
CA LYS A 2 18.47 59.72 10.28
C LYS A 2 18.90 58.28 10.59
N ILE A 3 17.87 57.43 10.52
CA ILE A 3 17.72 56.07 9.98
C ILE A 3 18.95 55.53 9.23
N ASP A 4 19.37 54.31 9.58
CA ASP A 4 20.05 53.41 8.66
C ASP A 4 19.22 52.13 8.48
N MET A 5 19.10 51.70 7.23
CA MET A 5 18.29 50.59 6.74
C MET A 5 19.18 49.36 6.55
N SER A 6 18.94 48.31 7.33
CA SER A 6 19.26 46.94 6.89
C SER A 6 18.25 45.97 7.51
N ALA A 7 17.25 45.64 6.71
CA ALA A 7 16.25 44.62 7.01
C ALA A 7 16.77 43.22 6.67
N SER A 8 16.37 42.27 7.53
CA SER A 8 16.05 40.86 7.26
C SER A 8 17.03 39.98 6.49
N PHE A 9 17.54 38.93 7.14
CA PHE A 9 17.33 37.52 6.76
C PHE A 9 17.74 36.64 7.95
N LEU A 10 16.80 36.31 8.82
CA LEU A 10 16.95 35.20 9.77
C LEU A 10 16.25 34.00 9.14
N ASN A 11 17.06 33.12 8.55
CA ASN A 11 16.65 31.83 8.04
C ASN A 11 16.48 30.90 9.25
N SER A 12 15.25 30.56 9.61
CA SER A 12 14.95 29.58 10.67
C SER A 12 14.73 28.21 10.04
N SER A 13 15.78 27.40 9.97
CA SER A 13 15.69 25.97 9.65
C SER A 13 16.26 25.14 10.79
N ALA A 14 15.39 24.79 11.74
CA ALA A 14 15.50 23.62 12.63
C ALA A 14 14.11 23.41 13.23
N PRO A 15 13.50 22.22 13.05
CA PRO A 15 14.03 20.98 13.62
C PRO A 15 13.89 19.77 12.68
N LEU A 16 14.99 19.38 12.04
CA LEU A 16 15.15 18.04 11.45
C LEU A 16 16.26 17.23 12.17
N LEU A 17 16.83 17.80 13.25
CA LEU A 17 18.04 17.27 13.88
C LEU A 17 17.81 16.39 15.11
N LEU A 18 16.56 16.01 15.43
CA LEU A 18 16.26 15.25 16.66
C LEU A 18 15.93 13.77 16.45
N ILE A 19 16.14 13.22 15.26
CA ILE A 19 16.00 11.77 15.01
C ILE A 19 17.37 11.10 14.73
N ALA A 20 18.45 11.86 14.54
CA ALA A 20 19.75 11.32 14.11
C ALA A 20 20.74 10.93 15.22
N GLN A 21 20.36 10.95 16.51
CA GLN A 21 21.31 10.76 17.63
C GLN A 21 21.19 9.46 18.44
N PHE A 22 20.51 8.43 17.94
CA PHE A 22 20.49 7.10 18.59
C PHE A 22 21.01 5.95 17.71
N ALA A 23 22.02 6.21 16.89
CA ALA A 23 22.77 5.15 16.21
C ALA A 23 24.21 5.06 16.76
N THR A 24 24.35 4.72 18.04
CA THR A 24 25.51 3.93 18.44
C THR A 24 25.40 2.59 17.73
N ALA A 25 26.49 2.06 17.18
CA ALA A 25 26.54 0.78 16.48
C ALA A 25 26.00 -0.36 17.37
N PHE A 26 24.70 -0.56 17.34
CA PHE A 26 24.06 -1.79 17.78
C PHE A 26 24.25 -2.78 16.64
N ASP A 27 24.67 -4.00 16.97
CA ASP A 27 24.62 -5.15 16.06
C ASP A 27 23.20 -5.24 15.51
N ILE A 28 22.97 -4.67 14.32
CA ILE A 28 21.71 -4.83 13.62
C ILE A 28 21.58 -6.34 13.43
N PRO A 29 20.54 -7.00 13.97
CA PRO A 29 20.44 -8.47 13.96
C PRO A 29 20.23 -9.05 12.55
N THR A 30 20.24 -8.18 11.54
CA THR A 30 20.00 -8.48 10.13
C THR A 30 21.08 -7.83 9.26
N LEU A 31 21.43 -8.48 8.16
CA LEU A 31 22.31 -7.91 7.15
C LEU A 31 21.54 -6.79 6.39
N PRO A 32 21.99 -5.52 6.45
CA PRO A 32 21.31 -4.45 5.72
C PRO A 32 21.51 -4.59 4.21
N LEU A 33 20.47 -4.28 3.44
CA LEU A 33 20.49 -4.27 1.97
C LEU A 33 21.03 -2.93 1.40
N SER A 34 21.08 -1.89 2.23
CA SER A 34 21.62 -0.57 1.89
C SER A 34 22.26 0.07 3.12
N THR A 35 23.28 0.91 2.91
CA THR A 35 23.85 1.76 3.96
C THR A 35 22.98 2.98 4.26
N ASP A 36 22.02 3.31 3.39
CA ASP A 36 20.97 4.27 3.66
C ASP A 36 19.78 3.58 4.34
N ALA A 37 19.39 4.07 5.52
CA ALA A 37 18.38 3.44 6.35
C ALA A 37 16.97 3.44 5.72
N SER A 38 16.62 4.52 5.02
CA SER A 38 15.35 4.64 4.31
C SER A 38 15.30 3.63 3.16
N PHE A 39 16.36 3.57 2.36
CA PHE A 39 16.47 2.62 1.26
C PHE A 39 16.45 1.18 1.77
N ASN A 40 17.14 0.90 2.88
CA ASN A 40 17.12 -0.42 3.50
C ASN A 40 15.69 -0.86 3.85
N PHE A 41 14.92 0.00 4.52
CA PHE A 41 13.52 -0.29 4.84
C PHE A 41 12.67 -0.50 3.57
N GLU A 42 12.80 0.40 2.60
CA GLU A 42 12.07 0.34 1.34
C GLU A 42 12.42 -0.89 0.46
N LEU A 43 13.63 -1.44 0.57
CA LEU A 43 14.06 -2.68 -0.08
C LEU A 43 13.51 -3.93 0.63
N LEU A 44 13.30 -3.87 1.94
CA LEU A 44 12.72 -4.97 2.71
C LEU A 44 11.22 -5.18 2.40
N ILE A 45 10.50 -4.13 1.99
CA ILE A 45 9.08 -4.23 1.62
C ILE A 45 8.84 -5.24 0.48
N PRO A 46 9.43 -5.09 -0.72
CA PRO A 46 9.25 -6.06 -1.80
C PRO A 46 9.88 -7.42 -1.48
N LEU A 47 10.98 -7.46 -0.72
CA LEU A 47 11.58 -8.71 -0.26
C LEU A 47 10.61 -9.52 0.62
N SER A 48 9.94 -8.87 1.58
CA SER A 48 8.96 -9.49 2.47
C SER A 48 7.73 -9.99 1.72
N SER A 49 7.37 -9.32 0.61
CA SER A 49 6.22 -9.69 -0.20
C SER A 49 6.47 -10.92 -1.08
N ALA A 50 7.71 -11.41 -1.18
CA ALA A 50 8.06 -12.54 -2.02
C ALA A 50 7.32 -13.84 -1.65
N THR A 51 7.01 -14.03 -0.36
CA THR A 51 6.24 -15.20 0.10
C THR A 51 4.77 -15.18 -0.31
N THR A 52 4.30 -14.08 -0.92
CA THR A 52 2.91 -13.89 -1.38
C THR A 52 2.84 -13.41 -2.83
N GLY A 53 3.91 -13.62 -3.61
CA GLY A 53 3.97 -13.29 -5.04
C GLY A 53 4.22 -11.82 -5.38
N GLY A 54 4.40 -10.95 -4.38
CA GLY A 54 4.63 -9.50 -4.60
C GLY A 54 6.08 -9.12 -4.89
N GLY A 55 6.96 -10.10 -5.11
CA GLY A 55 8.36 -9.89 -5.43
C GLY A 55 9.10 -11.22 -5.57
N ASP A 56 10.34 -11.14 -6.04
CA ASP A 56 11.28 -12.26 -6.11
C ASP A 56 12.55 -11.92 -5.32
N ILE A 57 13.03 -12.86 -4.50
CA ILE A 57 14.17 -12.64 -3.62
C ILE A 57 15.43 -12.27 -4.42
N ALA A 58 15.72 -12.99 -5.51
CA ALA A 58 16.92 -12.77 -6.30
C ALA A 58 16.86 -11.43 -7.06
N GLU A 59 15.70 -11.10 -7.64
CA GLU A 59 15.49 -9.83 -8.33
C GLU A 59 15.63 -8.63 -7.37
N VAL A 60 15.04 -8.71 -6.16
CA VAL A 60 15.14 -7.64 -5.16
C VAL A 60 16.57 -7.48 -4.63
N LEU A 61 17.28 -8.59 -4.37
CA LEU A 61 18.70 -8.53 -3.96
C LEU A 61 19.60 -7.97 -5.08
N SER A 62 19.28 -8.29 -6.34
CA SER A 62 19.96 -7.72 -7.50
C SER A 62 19.71 -6.22 -7.62
N ALA A 63 18.47 -5.76 -7.45
CA ALA A 63 18.13 -4.34 -7.41
C ALA A 63 18.88 -3.61 -6.28
N ALA A 64 18.86 -4.17 -5.06
CA ALA A 64 19.57 -3.62 -3.90
C ALA A 64 21.06 -3.38 -4.19
N LYS A 65 21.72 -4.32 -4.88
CA LYS A 65 23.13 -4.21 -5.27
C LYS A 65 23.42 -3.05 -6.23
N ASN A 66 22.45 -2.69 -7.08
CA ASN A 66 22.64 -1.69 -8.13
C ASN A 66 22.14 -0.28 -7.74
N ILE A 67 21.41 -0.17 -6.63
CA ILE A 67 20.94 1.10 -6.09
C ILE A 67 22.06 1.76 -5.28
N LYS A 68 22.31 3.04 -5.56
CA LYS A 68 23.33 3.83 -4.85
C LYS A 68 22.66 4.43 -3.61
N ALA A 69 23.21 4.17 -2.43
CA ALA A 69 22.67 4.69 -1.18
C ALA A 69 22.54 6.23 -1.22
N GLY A 70 21.34 6.73 -0.88
CA GLY A 70 21.03 8.17 -0.88
C GLY A 70 20.75 8.80 -2.24
N ASP A 71 20.82 8.05 -3.34
CA ASP A 71 20.49 8.54 -4.69
C ASP A 71 19.08 8.08 -5.08
N PHE A 72 18.11 8.99 -4.92
CA PHE A 72 16.69 8.76 -5.20
C PHE A 72 16.43 8.37 -6.67
N GLU A 73 17.13 9.01 -7.61
CA GLU A 73 16.98 8.68 -9.04
C GLU A 73 17.48 7.27 -9.34
N SER A 74 18.56 6.82 -8.70
CA SER A 74 19.03 5.44 -8.86
C SER A 74 18.05 4.41 -8.32
N PHE A 75 17.35 4.72 -7.22
CA PHE A 75 16.31 3.87 -6.65
C PHE A 75 15.13 3.76 -7.63
N SER A 76 14.61 4.90 -8.07
CA SER A 76 13.47 4.96 -8.98
C SER A 76 13.76 4.29 -10.31
N LEU A 77 14.92 4.57 -10.93
CA LEU A 77 15.31 3.98 -12.21
C LEU A 77 15.47 2.46 -12.11
N THR A 78 16.19 1.96 -11.09
CA THR A 78 16.45 0.51 -10.94
C THR A 78 15.14 -0.26 -10.77
N PHE A 79 14.21 0.24 -9.96
CA PHE A 79 12.93 -0.41 -9.78
C PHE A 79 12.01 -0.28 -11.01
N TRP A 80 12.07 0.83 -11.75
CA TRP A 80 11.35 0.96 -13.00
C TRP A 80 11.84 -0.04 -14.05
N GLU A 81 13.16 -0.18 -14.23
CA GLU A 81 13.74 -1.16 -15.17
C GLU A 81 13.37 -2.60 -14.78
N LEU A 82 13.41 -2.90 -13.48
CA LEU A 82 12.98 -4.20 -12.96
C LEU A 82 11.48 -4.44 -13.21
N ALA A 83 10.64 -3.44 -12.96
CA ALA A 83 9.20 -3.52 -13.19
C ALA A 83 8.87 -3.73 -14.67
N ASP A 84 9.49 -2.96 -15.56
CA ASP A 84 9.26 -3.03 -17.00
C ASP A 84 9.69 -4.40 -17.56
N ARG A 85 10.87 -4.88 -17.19
CA ARG A 85 11.31 -6.24 -17.54
C ARG A 85 10.34 -7.31 -17.01
N THR A 86 9.88 -7.17 -15.78
CA THR A 86 8.94 -8.14 -15.17
C THR A 86 7.59 -8.11 -15.88
N LYS A 87 7.11 -6.93 -16.27
CA LYS A 87 5.90 -6.73 -17.10
C LYS A 87 6.07 -7.35 -18.49
N THR A 88 7.22 -7.21 -19.14
CA THR A 88 7.49 -7.87 -20.42
C THR A 88 7.44 -9.39 -20.27
N ARG A 89 8.11 -9.93 -19.24
CA ARG A 89 8.05 -11.37 -18.91
C ARG A 89 6.62 -11.82 -18.66
N ALA A 90 5.81 -11.02 -17.95
CA ALA A 90 4.41 -11.29 -17.65
C ALA A 90 3.53 -11.51 -18.91
N LEU A 91 4.02 -11.15 -20.10
CA LEU A 91 3.34 -11.28 -21.39
C LEU A 91 3.91 -12.41 -22.28
N GLU A 92 5.03 -13.04 -21.88
CA GLU A 92 5.69 -14.09 -22.66
C GLU A 92 4.90 -15.41 -22.63
N GLU A 93 4.81 -16.10 -23.77
CA GLU A 93 4.15 -17.41 -23.87
C GLU A 93 4.78 -18.45 -22.93
N GLU A 94 6.09 -18.33 -22.68
CA GLU A 94 6.87 -19.22 -21.82
C GLU A 94 6.44 -19.18 -20.35
N ILE A 95 5.72 -18.17 -19.89
CA ILE A 95 5.14 -18.15 -18.54
C ILE A 95 3.62 -18.29 -18.54
N ALA A 96 2.97 -18.01 -19.67
CA ALA A 96 1.51 -17.98 -19.81
C ALA A 96 0.85 -19.36 -19.69
N TYR A 97 1.65 -20.44 -19.71
CA TYR A 97 1.17 -21.81 -19.55
C TYR A 97 0.65 -22.11 -18.13
N ASP A 98 1.07 -21.34 -17.12
CA ASP A 98 0.63 -21.50 -15.73
C ASP A 98 0.03 -20.19 -15.19
N PRO A 99 -1.26 -20.18 -14.81
CA PRO A 99 -1.91 -18.98 -14.26
C PRO A 99 -1.23 -18.45 -12.98
N ILE A 100 -0.54 -19.30 -12.22
CA ILE A 100 0.22 -18.88 -11.04
C ILE A 100 1.42 -18.03 -11.45
N ASN A 101 2.16 -18.44 -12.48
CA ASN A 101 3.31 -17.68 -12.99
C ASN A 101 2.89 -16.31 -13.51
N VAL A 102 1.77 -16.26 -14.24
CA VAL A 102 1.19 -15.01 -14.75
C VAL A 102 0.79 -14.09 -13.59
N ARG A 103 0.05 -14.62 -12.61
CA ARG A 103 -0.39 -13.88 -11.41
C ARG A 103 0.79 -13.29 -10.65
N ASP A 104 1.77 -14.11 -10.30
CA ASP A 104 2.89 -13.69 -9.45
C ASP A 104 3.82 -12.70 -10.19
N SER A 105 3.96 -12.84 -11.52
CA SER A 105 4.68 -11.87 -12.35
C SER A 105 3.98 -10.51 -12.36
N TRP A 106 2.65 -10.48 -12.50
CA TRP A 106 1.88 -9.23 -12.46
C TRP A 106 1.88 -8.58 -11.06
N PHE A 107 1.78 -9.36 -9.99
CA PHE A 107 1.92 -8.83 -8.62
C PHE A 107 3.31 -8.23 -8.37
N SER A 108 4.37 -8.93 -8.80
CA SER A 108 5.74 -8.43 -8.70
C SER A 108 5.95 -7.15 -9.51
N ALA A 109 5.47 -7.11 -10.76
CA ALA A 109 5.53 -5.91 -11.59
C ALA A 109 4.82 -4.72 -10.93
N ALA A 110 3.62 -4.92 -10.38
CA ALA A 110 2.89 -3.89 -9.65
C ALA A 110 3.71 -3.35 -8.47
N LYS A 111 4.26 -4.24 -7.63
CA LYS A 111 5.11 -3.85 -6.51
C LYS A 111 6.32 -3.05 -6.98
N TYR A 112 7.00 -3.47 -8.03
CA TYR A 112 8.20 -2.80 -8.52
C TYR A 112 7.91 -1.42 -9.12
N PHE A 113 6.80 -1.25 -9.85
CA PHE A 113 6.36 0.09 -10.27
C PHE A 113 6.03 0.98 -9.06
N ARG A 114 5.37 0.42 -8.04
CA ARG A 114 5.12 1.13 -6.78
C ARG A 114 6.41 1.54 -6.07
N ARG A 115 7.46 0.70 -6.12
CA ARG A 115 8.79 1.03 -5.60
C ARG A 115 9.46 2.16 -6.38
N ALA A 116 9.35 2.14 -7.70
CA ALA A 116 9.93 3.15 -8.57
C ALA A 116 9.35 4.55 -8.29
N ASP A 117 8.07 4.63 -7.93
CA ASP A 117 7.36 5.87 -7.58
C ASP A 117 7.80 6.50 -6.26
N PHE A 118 8.25 5.70 -5.29
CA PHE A 118 8.26 6.08 -3.86
C PHE A 118 9.06 7.36 -3.53
N TYR A 119 10.22 7.59 -4.16
CA TYR A 119 11.08 8.74 -3.87
C TYR A 119 10.88 9.94 -4.80
N LEU A 120 9.90 9.88 -5.72
CA LEU A 120 9.57 10.98 -6.63
C LEU A 120 8.78 12.11 -5.95
N HIS A 121 8.15 11.83 -4.80
CA HIS A 121 7.30 12.78 -4.06
C HIS A 121 8.04 13.97 -3.42
N GLY A 122 9.34 14.12 -3.70
CA GLY A 122 10.09 15.36 -3.45
C GLY A 122 9.72 16.49 -4.41
N ASP A 123 9.17 16.15 -5.58
CA ASP A 123 8.59 17.07 -6.56
C ASP A 123 7.17 16.60 -6.91
N TRP A 124 6.17 17.29 -6.37
CA TRP A 124 4.76 16.91 -6.56
C TRP A 124 4.25 17.13 -8.00
N ASP A 125 5.01 17.83 -8.84
CA ASP A 125 4.69 18.05 -10.25
C ASP A 125 5.35 17.03 -11.19
N ASP A 126 6.14 16.08 -10.67
CA ASP A 126 6.80 15.05 -11.47
C ASP A 126 5.76 14.13 -12.16
N PRO A 127 5.67 14.14 -13.51
CA PRO A 127 4.67 13.35 -14.23
C PRO A 127 4.90 11.84 -14.10
N ARG A 128 6.11 11.41 -13.75
CA ARG A 128 6.46 9.99 -13.58
C ARG A 128 5.63 9.36 -12.46
N MET A 129 5.24 10.11 -11.43
CA MET A 129 4.42 9.58 -10.33
C MET A 129 3.08 9.01 -10.83
N ASN A 130 2.36 9.78 -11.64
CA ASN A 130 1.06 9.36 -12.18
C ASN A 130 1.21 8.22 -13.21
N ILE A 131 2.29 8.24 -13.99
CA ILE A 131 2.59 7.16 -14.94
C ILE A 131 2.85 5.84 -14.21
N LEU A 132 3.73 5.86 -13.20
CA LEU A 132 4.08 4.68 -12.41
C LEU A 132 2.89 4.19 -11.58
N TRP A 133 2.04 5.09 -11.09
CA TRP A 133 0.80 4.74 -10.41
C TRP A 133 -0.19 4.03 -11.34
N ALA A 134 -0.34 4.50 -12.57
CA ALA A 134 -1.19 3.83 -13.56
C ALA A 134 -0.66 2.43 -13.93
N GLU A 135 0.66 2.31 -14.09
CA GLU A 135 1.34 1.03 -14.37
C GLU A 135 1.18 0.04 -13.20
N GLN A 136 1.39 0.47 -11.96
CA GLN A 136 1.21 -0.41 -10.79
C GLN A 136 -0.23 -0.88 -10.67
N THR A 137 -1.20 0.03 -10.84
CA THR A 137 -2.64 -0.29 -10.72
C THR A 137 -3.05 -1.29 -11.79
N THR A 138 -2.64 -1.06 -13.05
CA THR A 138 -2.93 -1.95 -14.18
C THR A 138 -2.31 -3.33 -13.98
N ALA A 139 -1.06 -3.39 -13.52
CA ALA A 139 -0.38 -4.65 -13.24
C ALA A 139 -1.10 -5.40 -12.09
N PHE A 140 -1.46 -4.70 -11.03
CA PHE A 140 -2.17 -5.31 -9.90
C PHE A 140 -3.56 -5.83 -10.30
N ASP A 141 -4.29 -5.09 -11.13
CA ASP A 141 -5.60 -5.50 -11.65
C ASP A 141 -5.52 -6.79 -12.46
N LYS A 142 -4.48 -6.94 -13.30
CA LYS A 142 -4.21 -8.19 -14.01
C LYS A 142 -3.90 -9.35 -13.05
N ALA A 143 -3.15 -9.07 -11.98
CA ALA A 143 -2.80 -10.07 -10.99
C ALA A 143 -4.04 -10.56 -10.21
N ILE A 144 -4.86 -9.65 -9.69
CA ILE A 144 -6.07 -10.03 -8.95
C ILE A 144 -7.12 -10.70 -9.84
N HIS A 145 -7.17 -10.38 -11.14
CA HIS A 145 -8.03 -11.07 -12.10
C HIS A 145 -7.58 -12.52 -12.35
N SER A 146 -6.31 -12.82 -12.11
CA SER A 146 -5.71 -14.16 -12.28
C SER A 146 -5.81 -15.02 -11.01
N LEU A 147 -6.46 -14.53 -9.94
CA LEU A 147 -6.71 -15.31 -8.74
C LEU A 147 -7.74 -16.41 -8.99
N PRO A 148 -7.73 -17.52 -8.21
CA PRO A 148 -8.75 -18.57 -8.31
C PRO A 148 -10.18 -18.03 -8.17
N VAL A 149 -10.35 -17.05 -7.28
CA VAL A 149 -11.54 -16.20 -7.22
C VAL A 149 -11.07 -14.78 -7.54
N PRO A 150 -11.42 -14.25 -8.73
CA PRO A 150 -10.97 -12.92 -9.15
C PRO A 150 -11.35 -11.83 -8.15
N GLY A 151 -10.39 -10.94 -7.85
CA GLY A 151 -10.65 -9.73 -7.08
C GLY A 151 -11.47 -8.72 -7.88
N GLU A 152 -12.24 -7.88 -7.18
CA GLU A 152 -13.14 -6.90 -7.78
C GLU A 152 -12.86 -5.50 -7.23
N ARG A 153 -12.52 -4.54 -8.10
CA ARG A 153 -12.45 -3.12 -7.74
C ARG A 153 -13.86 -2.60 -7.46
N VAL A 154 -14.04 -1.89 -6.36
CA VAL A 154 -15.32 -1.36 -5.90
C VAL A 154 -15.18 0.13 -5.63
N LYS A 155 -16.16 0.91 -6.10
CA LYS A 155 -16.30 2.34 -5.77
C LYS A 155 -17.53 2.54 -4.90
N ILE A 156 -17.35 3.11 -3.72
CA ILE A 156 -18.43 3.33 -2.76
C ILE A 156 -18.63 4.83 -2.57
N PRO A 157 -19.74 5.41 -3.03
CA PRO A 157 -20.06 6.81 -2.76
C PRO A 157 -20.17 7.05 -1.24
N ALA A 158 -19.49 8.10 -0.77
CA ALA A 158 -19.61 8.60 0.59
C ALA A 158 -19.92 10.11 0.55
N ASP A 159 -20.11 10.71 1.72
CA ASP A 159 -20.41 12.13 1.81
C ASP A 159 -19.19 13.00 1.46
N GLY A 160 -19.18 13.51 0.23
CA GLY A 160 -18.14 14.43 -0.29
C GLY A 160 -16.93 13.75 -0.92
N PHE A 161 -16.90 12.41 -1.00
CA PHE A 161 -15.82 11.63 -1.64
C PHE A 161 -16.32 10.26 -2.08
N THR A 162 -15.52 9.57 -2.91
CA THR A 162 -15.74 8.16 -3.26
C THR A 162 -14.65 7.33 -2.61
N ILE A 163 -15.01 6.28 -1.89
CA ILE A 163 -14.07 5.29 -1.36
C ILE A 163 -13.67 4.36 -2.50
N GLU A 164 -12.38 4.12 -2.64
CA GLU A 164 -11.82 3.20 -3.63
C GLU A 164 -11.42 1.91 -2.90
N GLY A 165 -12.01 0.78 -3.26
CA GLY A 165 -11.78 -0.50 -2.58
C GLY A 165 -11.56 -1.67 -3.51
N ILE A 166 -11.13 -2.79 -2.94
CA ILE A 166 -11.01 -4.08 -3.63
C ILE A 166 -11.63 -5.17 -2.76
N TRP A 167 -12.60 -5.88 -3.33
CA TRP A 167 -13.22 -7.05 -2.74
C TRP A 167 -12.47 -8.32 -3.15
N TYR A 168 -12.20 -9.17 -2.16
CA TYR A 168 -11.61 -10.49 -2.34
C TYR A 168 -12.47 -11.53 -1.61
N ALA A 169 -13.07 -12.45 -2.35
CA ALA A 169 -13.78 -13.57 -1.78
C ALA A 169 -12.84 -14.78 -1.62
N ALA A 170 -12.94 -15.48 -0.48
CA ALA A 170 -12.11 -16.66 -0.23
C ALA A 170 -12.55 -17.90 -1.03
N SER A 171 -13.81 -17.96 -1.42
CA SER A 171 -14.39 -19.02 -2.23
C SER A 171 -15.43 -18.45 -3.20
N SER A 172 -15.66 -19.15 -4.31
CA SER A 172 -16.81 -18.92 -5.19
C SER A 172 -18.13 -19.41 -4.59
N ASP A 173 -18.06 -20.19 -3.50
CA ASP A 173 -19.24 -20.68 -2.79
C ASP A 173 -19.96 -19.55 -2.07
N THR A 174 -21.29 -19.64 -2.00
CA THR A 174 -22.16 -18.63 -1.37
C THR A 174 -22.32 -18.80 0.14
N ALA A 175 -21.37 -19.45 0.81
CA ALA A 175 -21.40 -19.59 2.25
C ALA A 175 -20.86 -18.33 2.92
N GLN A 176 -21.64 -17.76 3.86
CA GLN A 176 -21.19 -16.60 4.64
C GLN A 176 -19.90 -16.93 5.40
N ALA A 177 -18.86 -16.16 5.10
CA ALA A 177 -17.57 -16.25 5.74
C ALA A 177 -17.26 -14.99 6.54
N GLN A 178 -16.33 -15.15 7.49
CA GLN A 178 -15.72 -14.04 8.18
C GLN A 178 -14.95 -13.13 7.20
N THR A 179 -14.97 -11.83 7.45
CA THR A 179 -14.43 -10.82 6.54
C THR A 179 -13.49 -9.88 7.28
N MET A 180 -12.29 -9.69 6.74
CA MET A 180 -11.38 -8.62 7.15
C MET A 180 -11.63 -7.37 6.30
N VAL A 181 -11.80 -6.23 6.94
CA VAL A 181 -11.85 -4.90 6.33
C VAL A 181 -10.53 -4.21 6.66
N LEU A 182 -9.76 -3.80 5.65
CA LEU A 182 -8.37 -3.40 5.83
C LEU A 182 -8.12 -2.01 5.25
N THR A 183 -7.45 -1.16 6.03
CA THR A 183 -7.00 0.17 5.60
C THR A 183 -5.53 0.39 5.91
N ASN A 184 -4.88 1.17 5.06
CA ASN A 184 -3.46 1.45 5.15
C ASN A 184 -3.13 2.69 5.96
N GLY A 185 -1.85 3.03 6.02
CA GLY A 185 -1.36 4.22 6.69
C GLY A 185 -1.29 5.45 5.78
N TYR A 186 -0.18 6.16 5.90
CA TYR A 186 0.05 7.46 5.25
C TYR A 186 0.49 7.32 3.79
N ASP A 187 1.39 6.38 3.51
CA ASP A 187 2.14 6.28 2.26
C ASP A 187 1.90 4.97 1.48
N ALA A 188 1.34 3.93 2.11
CA ALA A 188 1.06 2.65 1.44
C ALA A 188 -0.25 2.66 0.64
N SER A 189 -0.29 1.95 -0.49
CA SER A 189 -1.50 1.80 -1.31
C SER A 189 -2.27 0.54 -0.90
N GLN A 190 -3.58 0.46 -1.17
CA GLN A 190 -4.35 -0.75 -0.81
C GLN A 190 -3.81 -2.05 -1.44
N GLU A 191 -3.11 -1.97 -2.57
CA GLU A 191 -2.39 -3.08 -3.20
C GLU A 191 -1.25 -3.61 -2.32
N ASP A 192 -0.61 -2.76 -1.49
CA ASP A 192 0.43 -3.19 -0.55
C ASP A 192 -0.13 -4.11 0.54
N ILE A 193 -1.36 -3.83 1.02
CA ILE A 193 -2.05 -4.64 2.04
C ILE A 193 -2.30 -6.07 1.55
N TYR A 194 -2.44 -6.27 0.24
CA TYR A 194 -2.73 -7.60 -0.29
C TYR A 194 -1.68 -8.63 0.15
N HIS A 195 -0.42 -8.27 -0.01
CA HIS A 195 0.72 -9.12 0.29
C HIS A 195 0.96 -9.27 1.80
N GLN A 196 0.63 -8.25 2.58
CA GLN A 196 0.81 -8.27 4.03
C GLN A 196 -0.26 -9.13 4.74
N TYR A 197 -1.51 -9.05 4.29
CA TYR A 197 -2.64 -9.60 5.04
C TYR A 197 -3.60 -10.44 4.17
N VAL A 198 -4.00 -9.93 2.99
CA VAL A 198 -5.08 -10.54 2.21
C VAL A 198 -4.73 -11.93 1.72
N ALA A 199 -3.53 -12.14 1.15
CA ALA A 199 -3.12 -13.46 0.67
C ALA A 199 -3.19 -14.53 1.78
N ALA A 200 -2.74 -14.18 2.97
CA ALA A 200 -2.78 -15.06 4.14
C ALA A 200 -4.21 -15.28 4.66
N ALA A 201 -5.07 -14.26 4.61
CA ALA A 201 -6.47 -14.35 5.03
C ALA A 201 -7.30 -15.23 4.06
N LEU A 202 -7.14 -15.04 2.74
CA LEU A 202 -7.79 -15.85 1.72
C LEU A 202 -7.42 -17.33 1.86
N ALA A 203 -6.12 -17.64 2.09
CA ALA A 203 -5.66 -19.00 2.34
C ALA A 203 -6.27 -19.67 3.59
N ARG A 204 -6.86 -18.87 4.50
CA ARG A 204 -7.56 -19.32 5.71
C ARG A 204 -9.08 -19.28 5.58
N GLY A 205 -9.61 -19.01 4.39
CA GLY A 205 -11.06 -18.95 4.15
C GLY A 205 -11.72 -17.64 4.59
N TRP A 206 -10.97 -16.55 4.73
CA TRP A 206 -11.51 -15.23 5.08
C TRP A 206 -11.68 -14.37 3.84
N ASN A 207 -12.86 -13.77 3.68
CA ASN A 207 -13.02 -12.69 2.72
C ASN A 207 -12.22 -11.47 3.17
N CYS A 208 -11.83 -10.62 2.22
CA CYS A 208 -11.16 -9.37 2.50
C CYS A 208 -11.79 -8.22 1.70
N PHE A 209 -11.80 -7.04 2.31
CA PHE A 209 -12.09 -5.79 1.62
C PHE A 209 -11.01 -4.77 1.98
N THR A 210 -10.16 -4.43 1.03
CA THR A 210 -9.19 -3.34 1.19
C THR A 210 -9.82 -2.04 0.73
N PHE A 211 -9.46 -0.91 1.34
CA PHE A 211 -9.96 0.38 0.89
C PHE A 211 -9.01 1.54 1.19
N GLU A 212 -9.17 2.57 0.37
CA GLU A 212 -8.55 3.88 0.52
C GLU A 212 -9.63 4.93 0.75
N GLY A 213 -9.44 5.75 1.77
CA GLY A 213 -10.27 6.92 2.07
C GLY A 213 -9.51 8.24 1.87
N PRO A 214 -10.12 9.37 2.27
CA PRO A 214 -9.51 10.70 2.15
C PRO A 214 -8.08 10.76 2.70
N GLY A 215 -7.16 11.34 1.94
CA GLY A 215 -5.74 11.40 2.27
C GLY A 215 -4.90 10.20 1.81
N GLN A 216 -5.53 9.11 1.36
CA GLN A 216 -4.83 7.89 0.94
C GLN A 216 -4.85 7.70 -0.57
N GLY A 217 -3.74 7.15 -1.09
CA GLY A 217 -3.59 6.62 -2.44
C GLY A 217 -4.46 7.30 -3.51
N SER A 218 -5.38 6.52 -4.07
CA SER A 218 -6.24 6.91 -5.19
C SER A 218 -7.20 8.04 -4.82
N VAL A 219 -7.73 8.09 -3.59
CA VAL A 219 -8.62 9.18 -3.16
C VAL A 219 -7.87 10.51 -3.10
N ARG A 220 -6.63 10.50 -2.58
CA ARG A 220 -5.79 11.70 -2.60
C ARG A 220 -5.40 12.09 -4.03
N ARG A 221 -5.01 11.13 -4.86
CA ARG A 221 -4.53 11.38 -6.23
C ARG A 221 -5.62 11.86 -7.17
N ASP A 222 -6.75 11.17 -7.18
CA ASP A 222 -7.79 11.35 -8.20
C ASP A 222 -8.85 12.37 -7.77
N GLN A 223 -9.07 12.51 -6.46
CA GLN A 223 -10.11 13.39 -5.92
C GLN A 223 -9.53 14.61 -5.20
N ASN A 224 -8.21 14.65 -4.98
CA ASN A 224 -7.50 15.73 -4.29
C ASN A 224 -8.02 16.02 -2.87
N ILE A 225 -8.44 14.97 -2.16
CA ILE A 225 -8.98 15.08 -0.80
C ILE A 225 -7.92 14.62 0.20
N GLY A 226 -7.61 15.47 1.18
CA GLY A 226 -6.67 15.18 2.26
C GLY A 226 -7.30 14.34 3.39
N PHE A 227 -6.49 13.99 4.39
CA PHE A 227 -6.99 13.25 5.56
C PHE A 227 -8.11 14.00 6.28
N ILE A 228 -9.10 13.23 6.75
CA ILE A 228 -10.18 13.70 7.60
C ILE A 228 -10.05 13.09 9.01
N PRO A 229 -10.41 13.82 10.08
CA PRO A 229 -10.28 13.34 11.45
C PRO A 229 -11.37 12.32 11.85
N ASP A 230 -12.50 12.35 11.16
CA ASP A 230 -13.71 11.55 11.36
C ASP A 230 -13.71 10.31 10.45
N TRP A 231 -12.72 9.43 10.66
CA TRP A 231 -12.48 8.25 9.79
C TRP A 231 -13.64 7.26 9.71
N GLU A 232 -14.56 7.26 10.67
CA GLU A 232 -15.81 6.51 10.60
C GLU A 232 -16.62 6.85 9.33
N ARG A 233 -16.47 8.05 8.77
CA ARG A 233 -17.12 8.44 7.50
C ARG A 233 -16.60 7.67 6.29
N ALA A 234 -15.38 7.13 6.35
CA ALA A 234 -14.86 6.22 5.34
C ALA A 234 -15.24 4.76 5.65
N VAL A 235 -15.26 4.38 6.93
CA VAL A 235 -15.47 2.99 7.34
C VAL A 235 -16.93 2.56 7.31
N SER A 236 -17.87 3.38 7.82
CA SER A 236 -19.28 2.99 7.88
C SER A 236 -19.90 2.71 6.50
N PRO A 237 -19.64 3.50 5.44
CA PRO A 237 -20.12 3.16 4.09
C PRO A 237 -19.55 1.85 3.54
N VAL A 238 -18.30 1.50 3.90
CA VAL A 238 -17.73 0.18 3.56
C VAL A 238 -18.50 -0.94 4.24
N VAL A 239 -18.82 -0.80 5.52
CA VAL A 239 -19.62 -1.79 6.25
C VAL A 239 -21.02 -1.91 5.65
N ASP A 240 -21.65 -0.79 5.32
CA ASP A 240 -22.98 -0.78 4.67
C ASP A 240 -22.94 -1.51 3.32
N TYR A 241 -21.95 -1.21 2.47
CA TYR A 241 -21.74 -1.91 1.20
C TYR A 241 -21.58 -3.42 1.40
N LEU A 242 -20.72 -3.86 2.32
CA LEU A 242 -20.46 -5.28 2.55
C LEU A 242 -21.70 -6.03 3.05
N LEU A 243 -22.49 -5.40 3.93
CA LEU A 243 -23.68 -6.02 4.51
C LEU A 243 -24.90 -5.99 3.58
N VAL A 244 -24.87 -5.20 2.51
CA VAL A 244 -25.93 -5.13 1.51
C VAL A 244 -25.52 -5.86 0.23
N GLU A 245 -24.48 -5.39 -0.45
CA GLU A 245 -24.07 -5.88 -1.77
C GLU A 245 -23.34 -7.22 -1.70
N LYS A 246 -22.71 -7.54 -0.56
CA LYS A 246 -22.03 -8.82 -0.31
C LYS A 246 -22.71 -9.67 0.77
N ALA A 247 -23.99 -9.41 1.06
CA ALA A 247 -24.76 -10.05 2.15
C ALA A 247 -24.76 -11.59 2.11
N ALA A 248 -24.74 -12.18 0.91
CA ALA A 248 -24.69 -13.63 0.75
C ALA A 248 -23.33 -14.24 1.12
N LEU A 249 -22.26 -13.46 1.08
CA LEU A 249 -20.87 -13.92 1.28
C LEU A 249 -20.31 -13.49 2.64
N VAL A 250 -20.87 -12.45 3.25
CA VAL A 250 -20.37 -11.84 4.48
C VAL A 250 -21.21 -12.27 5.69
N ASP A 251 -20.56 -12.80 6.72
CA ASP A 251 -21.19 -12.98 8.02
C ASP A 251 -21.15 -11.66 8.82
N PRO A 252 -22.30 -11.03 9.11
CA PRO A 252 -22.36 -9.74 9.81
C PRO A 252 -21.81 -9.79 11.24
N LYS A 253 -21.67 -10.97 11.85
CA LYS A 253 -21.15 -11.16 13.21
C LYS A 253 -19.64 -11.41 13.23
N ARG A 254 -19.01 -11.56 12.07
CA ARG A 254 -17.58 -11.89 11.94
C ARG A 254 -16.86 -10.92 11.02
N LEU A 255 -17.09 -9.61 11.24
CA LEU A 255 -16.34 -8.52 10.63
C LEU A 255 -15.16 -8.11 11.52
N VAL A 256 -13.97 -7.97 10.93
CA VAL A 256 -12.76 -7.50 11.62
C VAL A 256 -12.22 -6.28 10.90
N LEU A 257 -11.95 -5.19 11.61
CA LEU A 257 -11.26 -4.02 11.05
C LEU A 257 -9.77 -4.11 11.37
N LEU A 258 -8.93 -4.01 10.35
CA LEU A 258 -7.48 -3.91 10.50
C LEU A 258 -6.99 -2.57 9.96
N GLY A 259 -6.20 -1.88 10.78
CA GLY A 259 -5.47 -0.68 10.40
C GLY A 259 -3.96 -0.90 10.45
N ASN A 260 -3.28 -0.70 9.33
CA ASN A 260 -1.83 -0.83 9.21
C ASN A 260 -1.11 0.52 9.33
N SER A 261 -0.04 0.60 10.12
CA SER A 261 0.72 1.83 10.40
C SER A 261 -0.20 2.94 10.93
N MET A 262 -0.18 4.15 10.36
CA MET A 262 -1.15 5.23 10.70
C MET A 262 -2.62 4.77 10.57
N GLY A 263 -2.89 3.73 9.77
CA GLY A 263 -4.19 3.08 9.67
C GLY A 263 -4.68 2.52 11.00
N GLY A 264 -3.79 2.14 11.93
CA GLY A 264 -4.16 1.75 13.28
C GLY A 264 -4.85 2.87 14.06
N TYR A 265 -4.31 4.10 14.00
CA TYR A 265 -4.99 5.27 14.57
C TYR A 265 -6.37 5.49 13.92
N LEU A 266 -6.43 5.41 12.58
CA LEU A 266 -7.67 5.57 11.82
C LEU A 266 -8.72 4.49 12.16
N ALA A 267 -8.29 3.23 12.31
CA ALA A 267 -9.13 2.11 12.70
C ALA A 267 -9.64 2.25 14.14
N ALA A 268 -8.78 2.64 15.08
CA ALA A 268 -9.17 2.92 16.45
C ALA A 268 -10.20 4.07 16.52
N ARG A 269 -9.96 5.14 15.74
CA ARG A 269 -10.90 6.25 15.59
C ARG A 269 -12.26 5.76 15.09
N ALA A 270 -12.29 5.00 13.99
CA ALA A 270 -13.54 4.50 13.44
C ALA A 270 -14.28 3.56 14.42
N ALA A 271 -13.56 2.67 15.12
CA ALA A 271 -14.14 1.73 16.08
C ALA A 271 -14.88 2.40 17.26
N ALA A 272 -14.55 3.66 17.57
CA ALA A 272 -15.27 4.44 18.58
C ALA A 272 -16.69 4.86 18.14
N PHE A 273 -17.01 4.79 16.83
CA PHE A 273 -18.29 5.22 16.26
C PHE A 273 -18.99 4.15 15.41
N GLU A 274 -18.24 3.16 14.90
CA GLU A 274 -18.74 2.03 14.12
C GLU A 274 -18.62 0.73 14.94
N HIS A 275 -19.73 0.30 15.51
CA HIS A 275 -19.77 -0.80 16.48
C HIS A 275 -20.06 -2.17 15.87
N ARG A 276 -20.22 -2.28 14.55
CA ARG A 276 -20.55 -3.56 13.88
C ARG A 276 -19.36 -4.51 13.74
N PHE A 277 -18.14 -4.06 14.03
CA PHE A 277 -16.96 -4.94 14.03
C PHE A 277 -16.92 -5.83 15.26
N ALA A 278 -16.63 -7.11 15.06
CA ALA A 278 -16.44 -8.09 16.12
C ALA A 278 -15.03 -8.02 16.75
N ALA A 279 -14.04 -7.54 15.99
CA ALA A 279 -12.70 -7.29 16.49
C ALA A 279 -12.01 -6.17 15.71
N ILE A 280 -11.04 -5.52 16.35
CA ILE A 280 -10.19 -4.47 15.78
C ILE A 280 -8.73 -4.88 15.94
N VAL A 281 -7.93 -4.75 14.89
CA VAL A 281 -6.50 -5.01 14.87
C VAL A 281 -5.76 -3.72 14.52
N LEU A 282 -4.89 -3.29 15.42
CA LEU A 282 -4.06 -2.09 15.26
C LEU A 282 -2.61 -2.54 15.07
N ASP A 283 -2.10 -2.52 13.85
CA ASP A 283 -0.73 -2.93 13.55
C ASP A 283 0.16 -1.71 13.32
N GLY A 284 1.10 -1.47 14.23
CA GLY A 284 2.07 -0.36 14.13
C GLY A 284 1.49 1.05 14.28
N GLY A 285 0.21 1.21 14.60
CA GLY A 285 -0.42 2.51 14.85
C GLY A 285 0.09 3.17 16.14
N ILE A 286 0.23 4.50 16.10
CA ILE A 286 0.59 5.35 17.24
C ILE A 286 -0.65 5.69 18.06
#